data_AF-A0A6N6N3X0-F1
#
_entry.id   AF-A0A6N6N3X0-F1
#
_cell.length_a   1.000
_cell.length_b   1.000
_cell.length_c   1.000
_cell.angle_alpha   90.00
_cell.angle_beta   90.00
_cell.angle_gamma   90.00
#
_symmetry.space_group_name_H-M   'P 1'
#
loop_
_entity.id
_entity.type
_entity.pdbx_description
1 polymer ?
#
loop_
_entity_poly.entity_id
_entity_poly.type
_entity_poly.pdbx_seq_one_letter_code
_entity_poly.pdbx_strand_id
1 'polypeptide(L)'
;MRLKSAFWAIAILLAIPTLALAGDYLGNLSNNPYDQDSLANPYGAGSPYNANGLNNPYGQYGSPYSNKSYSNPYATDAPKLYDSQGNYRGKLSNNPYDPDSISNPYGKYGSPYSPDSINNPYGAGNPYKSDSPNNPYGTGWKVYGQ
;
A
#
# COMPACT_ATOMS: atom_id res chain seq x y z
N MET A 1 23.85 -53.75 -41.92
CA MET A 1 23.96 -52.50 -42.71
C MET A 1 22.79 -51.59 -42.35
N ARG A 2 23.06 -50.48 -41.61
CA ARG A 2 22.28 -49.21 -41.52
C ARG A 2 20.78 -49.31 -41.08
N LEU A 3 20.17 -48.40 -40.32
CA LEU A 3 20.49 -47.05 -39.85
C LEU A 3 19.61 -46.73 -38.62
N LYS A 4 20.15 -45.84 -37.78
CA LYS A 4 19.60 -45.23 -36.56
C LYS A 4 18.36 -44.36 -36.80
N SER A 5 17.51 -44.21 -35.80
CA SER A 5 16.84 -42.93 -35.51
C SER A 5 16.24 -42.91 -34.09
N ALA A 6 17.00 -42.36 -33.14
CA ALA A 6 16.50 -41.98 -31.83
C ALA A 6 16.08 -40.50 -31.90
N PHE A 7 14.79 -40.22 -31.75
CA PHE A 7 14.27 -38.86 -31.65
C PHE A 7 14.56 -38.31 -30.25
N TRP A 8 15.47 -37.34 -30.15
CA TRP A 8 15.63 -36.52 -28.96
C TRP A 8 14.68 -35.33 -29.06
N ALA A 9 13.58 -35.37 -28.31
CA ALA A 9 12.71 -34.22 -28.13
C ALA A 9 13.39 -33.25 -27.15
N ILE A 10 13.93 -32.15 -27.66
CA ILE A 10 14.39 -31.03 -26.84
C ILE A 10 13.16 -30.20 -26.48
N ALA A 11 12.71 -30.31 -25.23
CA ALA A 11 11.72 -29.40 -24.68
C ALA A 11 12.39 -28.05 -24.41
N ILE A 12 12.07 -27.03 -25.22
CA ILE A 12 12.49 -25.65 -24.96
C ILE A 12 11.55 -25.10 -23.87
N LEU A 13 12.07 -24.99 -22.65
CA LEU A 13 11.40 -24.33 -21.54
C LEU A 13 11.44 -22.81 -21.79
N LEU A 14 10.35 -22.26 -22.33
CA LEU A 14 10.16 -20.81 -22.44
C LEU A 14 10.01 -20.22 -21.03
N ALA A 15 11.06 -19.58 -20.54
CA ALA A 15 10.98 -18.75 -19.35
C ALA A 15 10.09 -17.54 -19.68
N ILE A 16 8.85 -17.56 -19.19
CA ILE A 16 7.96 -16.39 -19.23
C ILE A 16 8.48 -15.42 -18.15
N PRO A 17 9.01 -14.24 -18.50
CA PRO A 17 9.32 -13.24 -17.49
C PRO A 17 7.99 -12.80 -16.88
N THR A 18 7.75 -13.17 -15.62
CA THR A 18 6.69 -12.55 -14.83
C THR A 18 7.08 -11.10 -14.62
N LEU A 19 6.43 -10.17 -15.34
CA LEU A 19 6.50 -8.75 -15.01
C LEU A 19 5.91 -8.57 -13.61
N ALA A 20 6.78 -8.47 -12.61
CA ALA A 20 6.39 -7.96 -11.31
C ALA A 20 6.10 -6.46 -11.49
N LEU A 21 4.81 -6.09 -11.56
CA LEU A 21 4.38 -4.70 -11.41
C LEU A 21 4.64 -4.29 -9.96
N ALA A 22 5.88 -3.91 -9.66
CA ALA A 22 6.20 -3.29 -8.38
C ALA A 22 5.53 -1.91 -8.37
N GLY A 23 4.53 -1.72 -7.50
CA GLY A 23 3.89 -0.44 -7.31
C GLY A 23 4.87 0.61 -6.77
N ASP A 24 4.59 1.89 -7.00
CA ASP A 24 5.40 3.00 -6.50
C ASP A 24 5.37 3.01 -4.97
N TYR A 25 6.53 2.89 -4.31
CA TYR A 25 6.60 3.10 -2.86
C TYR A 25 6.44 4.59 -2.55
N LEU A 26 5.42 4.94 -1.75
CA LEU A 26 5.04 6.32 -1.44
C LEU A 26 5.47 6.77 -0.04
N GLY A 27 6.08 5.87 0.74
CA GLY A 27 6.41 6.05 2.15
C GLY A 27 5.57 5.18 3.08
N ASN A 28 5.57 5.53 4.36
CA ASN A 28 4.89 4.82 5.44
C ASN A 28 3.78 5.68 6.05
N LEU A 29 2.58 5.11 6.17
CA LEU A 29 1.51 5.64 7.00
C LEU A 29 1.92 5.49 8.47
N SER A 30 2.55 6.53 9.00
CA SER A 30 3.06 6.62 10.37
C SER A 30 2.77 8.01 10.95
N ASN A 31 2.53 8.05 12.26
CA ASN A 31 2.42 9.30 13.02
C ASN A 31 3.78 9.80 13.53
N ASN A 32 4.87 9.09 13.30
CA ASN A 32 6.22 9.49 13.73
C ASN A 32 6.77 10.57 12.78
N PRO A 33 6.93 11.84 13.20
CA PRO A 33 7.39 12.91 12.30
C PRO A 33 8.90 12.92 12.07
N TYR A 34 9.66 12.08 12.80
CA TYR A 34 11.13 12.02 12.72
C TYR A 34 11.63 10.91 11.79
N ASP A 35 10.78 9.95 11.45
CA ASP A 35 11.11 8.90 10.49
C ASP A 35 11.11 9.47 9.07
N GLN A 36 12.14 9.17 8.28
CA GLN A 36 12.31 9.72 6.93
C GLN A 36 11.23 9.23 5.95
N ASP A 37 10.77 8.00 6.11
CA ASP A 37 9.75 7.40 5.26
C ASP A 37 8.33 7.74 5.73
N SER A 38 8.18 8.35 6.91
CA SER A 38 6.87 8.70 7.44
C SER A 38 6.17 9.79 6.63
N LEU A 39 4.89 9.57 6.34
CA LEU A 39 4.01 10.58 5.76
C LEU A 39 3.70 11.74 6.71
N ALA A 40 3.96 11.59 8.01
CA ALA A 40 3.90 12.68 8.97
C ALA A 40 5.16 13.56 8.96
N ASN A 41 6.23 13.16 8.25
CA ASN A 41 7.46 13.94 8.14
C ASN A 41 7.44 14.85 6.90
N PRO A 42 7.25 16.17 7.04
CA PRO A 42 7.17 17.10 5.91
C PRO A 42 8.52 17.34 5.20
N TYR A 43 9.62 16.88 5.79
CA TYR A 43 10.96 16.95 5.22
C TYR A 43 11.39 15.62 4.57
N GLY A 44 10.54 14.58 4.67
CA GLY A 44 10.76 13.24 4.10
C GLY A 44 9.67 12.83 3.10
N ALA A 45 9.18 11.60 3.20
CA ALA A 45 8.13 11.08 2.32
C ALA A 45 6.83 11.92 2.38
N GLY A 46 6.53 12.50 3.55
CA GLY A 46 5.40 13.41 3.75
C GLY A 46 5.57 14.81 3.17
N SER A 47 6.65 15.10 2.42
CA SER A 47 6.86 16.43 1.86
C SER A 47 5.76 16.80 0.84
N PRO A 48 5.18 18.01 0.91
CA PRO A 48 4.21 18.49 -0.06
C PRO A 48 4.81 18.78 -1.44
N TYR A 49 6.14 18.81 -1.54
CA TYR A 49 6.87 19.05 -2.79
C TYR A 49 7.21 17.77 -3.56
N ASN A 50 6.92 16.59 -2.98
CA ASN A 50 7.07 15.32 -3.69
C ASN A 50 6.07 15.28 -4.84
N ALA A 51 6.55 15.19 -6.09
CA ALA A 51 5.70 15.29 -7.29
C ALA A 51 4.54 14.27 -7.28
N ASN A 52 4.83 13.04 -6.85
CA ASN A 52 3.84 11.98 -6.67
C ASN A 52 3.59 11.70 -5.17
N GLY A 53 3.81 12.68 -4.29
CA GLY A 53 3.59 12.51 -2.85
C GLY A 53 2.11 12.47 -2.49
N LEU A 54 1.77 11.77 -1.40
CA LEU A 54 0.42 11.79 -0.82
C LEU A 54 0.08 13.19 -0.29
N ASN A 55 1.04 13.91 0.29
CA ASN A 55 0.79 15.24 0.82
C ASN A 55 0.88 16.36 -0.24
N ASN A 56 1.04 16.01 -1.52
CA ASN A 56 1.00 16.97 -2.62
C ASN A 56 -0.41 17.01 -3.25
N PRO A 57 -1.19 18.09 -3.05
CA PRO A 57 -2.55 18.20 -3.59
C PRO A 57 -2.61 18.33 -5.13
N TYR A 58 -1.46 18.53 -5.77
CA TYR A 58 -1.32 18.55 -7.22
C TYR A 58 -0.75 17.23 -7.76
N GLY A 59 -0.30 16.32 -6.87
CA GLY A 59 0.29 15.04 -7.23
C GLY A 59 -0.74 13.94 -7.50
N GLN A 60 -0.31 12.88 -8.18
CA GLN A 60 -1.16 11.76 -8.59
C GLN A 60 -1.92 11.11 -7.41
N TYR A 61 -1.26 10.96 -6.26
CA TYR A 61 -1.81 10.24 -5.10
C TYR A 61 -2.38 11.17 -4.03
N GLY A 62 -2.11 12.48 -4.06
CA GLY A 62 -2.64 13.46 -3.11
C GLY A 62 -3.78 14.34 -3.65
N SER A 63 -3.93 14.43 -4.96
CA SER A 63 -4.91 15.34 -5.59
C SER A 63 -6.36 14.92 -5.37
N PRO A 64 -7.28 15.83 -5.03
CA PRO A 64 -8.69 15.50 -4.86
C PRO A 64 -9.40 15.08 -6.16
N TYR A 65 -8.74 15.25 -7.31
CA TYR A 65 -9.32 14.96 -8.64
C TYR A 65 -8.81 13.67 -9.26
N SER A 66 -7.73 13.09 -8.74
CA SER A 66 -7.14 11.87 -9.30
C SER A 66 -7.92 10.63 -8.85
N ASN A 67 -8.16 9.67 -9.76
CA ASN A 67 -8.76 8.38 -9.41
C ASN A 67 -7.81 7.47 -8.61
N LYS A 68 -6.54 7.86 -8.50
CA LYS A 68 -5.50 7.16 -7.71
C LYS A 68 -5.25 7.80 -6.35
N SER A 69 -5.96 8.87 -6.03
CA SER A 69 -5.71 9.64 -4.81
C SER A 69 -6.40 9.06 -3.60
N TYR A 70 -5.74 9.11 -2.44
CA TYR A 70 -6.42 8.79 -1.18
C TYR A 70 -7.45 9.84 -0.78
N SER A 71 -7.25 11.11 -1.18
CA SER A 71 -8.07 12.24 -0.74
C SER A 71 -9.36 12.38 -1.55
N ASN A 72 -9.43 11.77 -2.73
CA ASN A 72 -10.61 11.78 -3.59
C ASN A 72 -11.65 10.75 -3.09
N PRO A 73 -12.83 11.18 -2.62
CA PRO A 73 -13.87 10.26 -2.11
C PRO A 73 -14.50 9.38 -3.19
N TYR A 74 -14.21 9.63 -4.47
CA TYR A 74 -14.67 8.83 -5.61
C TYR A 74 -13.55 7.98 -6.24
N ALA A 75 -12.33 8.04 -5.70
CA ALA A 75 -11.23 7.21 -6.19
C ALA A 75 -11.55 5.72 -6.03
N THR A 76 -11.19 4.95 -7.05
CA THR A 76 -11.33 3.49 -7.10
C THR A 76 -9.98 2.77 -7.09
N ASP A 77 -8.91 3.48 -7.41
CA ASP A 77 -7.54 2.97 -7.52
C ASP A 77 -6.59 3.60 -6.48
N ALA A 78 -7.09 3.74 -5.25
CA ALA A 78 -6.34 4.35 -4.16
C ALA A 78 -5.16 3.48 -3.70
N PRO A 79 -4.12 4.08 -3.08
CA PRO A 79 -2.89 3.38 -2.68
C PRO A 79 -3.15 2.25 -1.68
N LYS A 80 -2.35 1.21 -1.76
CA LYS A 80 -2.45 -0.01 -0.95
C LYS A 80 -1.53 0.05 0.27
N LEU A 81 -2.01 -0.48 1.40
CA LEU A 81 -1.29 -0.53 2.66
C LEU A 81 -0.80 -1.94 2.95
N TYR A 82 0.44 -2.05 3.45
CA TYR A 82 1.02 -3.30 3.92
C TYR A 82 1.76 -3.11 5.24
N ASP A 83 1.58 -4.06 6.16
CA ASP A 83 2.32 -4.03 7.42
C ASP A 83 3.78 -4.51 7.25
N SER A 84 4.52 -4.52 8.36
CA SER A 84 5.93 -4.95 8.35
C SER A 84 6.15 -6.40 7.93
N GLN A 85 5.12 -7.24 8.06
CA GLN A 85 5.13 -8.65 7.67
C GLN A 85 4.67 -8.87 6.21
N GLY A 86 4.28 -7.81 5.50
CA GLY A 86 3.78 -7.88 4.13
C GLY A 86 2.31 -8.26 4.02
N ASN A 87 1.56 -8.27 5.13
CA ASN A 87 0.12 -8.50 5.09
C ASN A 87 -0.58 -7.28 4.51
N TYR A 88 -1.58 -7.52 3.65
CA TYR A 88 -2.42 -6.45 3.14
C TYR A 88 -3.30 -5.83 4.25
N ARG A 89 -3.35 -4.50 4.27
CA ARG A 89 -4.04 -3.68 5.30
C ARG A 89 -5.07 -2.72 4.71
N GLY A 90 -5.55 -3.01 3.50
CA GLY A 90 -6.58 -2.21 2.83
C GLY A 90 -6.01 -1.10 1.95
N LYS A 91 -6.89 -0.21 1.50
CA LYS A 91 -6.54 0.98 0.73
C LYS A 91 -6.52 2.21 1.63
N LEU A 92 -5.49 3.03 1.48
CA LEU A 92 -5.46 4.40 1.99
C LEU A 92 -6.42 5.22 1.13
N SER A 93 -7.69 5.32 1.53
CA SER A 93 -8.74 5.98 0.76
C SER A 93 -9.73 6.69 1.69
N ASN A 94 -10.21 7.86 1.25
CA ASN A 94 -11.32 8.57 1.87
C ASN A 94 -12.68 8.15 1.31
N ASN A 95 -12.74 7.26 0.31
CA ASN A 95 -13.99 6.72 -0.20
C ASN A 95 -14.59 5.77 0.87
N PRO A 96 -15.72 6.11 1.52
CA PRO A 96 -16.29 5.27 2.57
C PRO A 96 -17.07 4.06 2.02
N TYR A 97 -17.28 4.00 0.70
CA TYR A 97 -18.04 2.93 0.04
C TYR A 97 -17.14 1.84 -0.56
N ASP A 98 -15.83 2.09 -0.70
CA ASP A 98 -14.89 1.05 -1.10
C ASP A 98 -14.76 0.02 0.06
N PRO A 99 -14.98 -1.28 -0.18
CA PRO A 99 -14.92 -2.31 0.87
C PRO A 99 -13.53 -2.45 1.50
N ASP A 100 -12.47 -2.10 0.78
CA ASP A 100 -11.09 -2.18 1.25
C ASP A 100 -10.59 -0.86 1.87
N SER A 101 -11.38 0.21 1.80
CA SER A 101 -11.00 1.52 2.35
C SER A 101 -10.88 1.49 3.87
N ILE A 102 -9.79 2.09 4.39
CA ILE A 102 -9.64 2.32 5.83
C ILE A 102 -10.63 3.37 6.38
N SER A 103 -11.30 4.14 5.51
CA SER A 103 -12.34 5.09 5.88
C SER A 103 -13.75 4.49 5.86
N ASN A 104 -13.91 3.23 5.44
CA ASN A 104 -15.19 2.52 5.49
C ASN A 104 -15.42 1.94 6.91
N PRO A 105 -16.32 2.51 7.73
CA PRO A 105 -16.52 2.07 9.12
C PRO A 105 -17.17 0.69 9.25
N TYR A 106 -17.71 0.17 8.15
CA TYR A 106 -18.28 -1.18 8.05
C TYR A 106 -17.34 -2.15 7.33
N GLY A 107 -16.26 -1.66 6.74
CA GLY A 107 -15.28 -2.43 5.98
C GLY A 107 -14.28 -3.14 6.88
N LYS A 108 -13.63 -4.17 6.33
CA LYS A 108 -12.64 -4.99 7.06
C LYS A 108 -11.46 -4.16 7.59
N TYR A 109 -11.02 -3.15 6.86
CA TYR A 109 -9.83 -2.37 7.21
C TYR A 109 -10.14 -1.03 7.89
N GLY A 110 -11.38 -0.53 7.81
CA GLY A 110 -11.83 0.70 8.46
C GLY A 110 -12.72 0.51 9.70
N SER A 111 -13.30 -0.66 9.91
CA SER A 111 -14.20 -0.88 11.05
C SER A 111 -13.47 -0.98 12.39
N PRO A 112 -13.89 -0.27 13.44
CA PRO A 112 -13.27 -0.37 14.78
C PRO A 112 -13.42 -1.75 15.42
N TYR A 113 -14.30 -2.61 14.90
CA TYR A 113 -14.53 -3.96 15.40
C TYR A 113 -13.69 -5.03 14.70
N SER A 114 -13.07 -4.70 13.57
CA SER A 114 -12.28 -5.68 12.81
C SER A 114 -10.86 -5.80 13.37
N PRO A 115 -10.32 -7.02 13.57
CA PRO A 115 -8.94 -7.19 14.03
C PRO A 115 -7.90 -6.70 13.01
N ASP A 116 -8.25 -6.62 11.72
CA ASP A 116 -7.36 -6.14 10.65
C ASP A 116 -7.42 -4.62 10.44
N SER A 117 -8.29 -3.90 11.17
CA SER A 117 -8.49 -2.47 10.97
C SER A 117 -7.43 -1.62 11.67
N ILE A 118 -7.02 -0.54 10.99
CA ILE A 118 -6.25 0.57 11.59
C ILE A 118 -7.03 1.29 12.71
N ASN A 119 -8.36 1.22 12.69
CA ASN A 119 -9.22 1.88 13.67
C ASN A 119 -9.54 1.00 14.90
N ASN A 120 -9.03 -0.23 14.94
CA ASN A 120 -9.19 -1.11 16.09
C ASN A 120 -7.93 -1.09 16.99
N PRO A 121 -7.99 -0.48 18.20
CA PRO A 121 -6.83 -0.39 19.10
C PRO A 121 -6.43 -1.73 19.72
N TYR A 122 -7.27 -2.76 19.61
CA TYR A 122 -6.94 -4.12 20.04
C TYR A 122 -6.45 -5.01 18.89
N GLY A 123 -6.46 -4.50 17.65
CA GLY A 123 -6.11 -5.22 16.43
C GLY A 123 -4.84 -4.70 15.74
N ALA A 124 -4.92 -4.54 14.42
CA ALA A 124 -3.85 -4.02 13.58
C ALA A 124 -3.51 -2.55 13.94
N GLY A 125 -4.50 -1.76 14.33
CA GLY A 125 -4.36 -0.38 14.81
C GLY A 125 -3.83 -0.22 16.24
N ASN A 126 -3.40 -1.29 16.91
CA ASN A 126 -2.94 -1.22 18.29
C ASN A 126 -1.73 -0.26 18.46
N PRO A 127 -1.82 0.77 19.32
CA PRO A 127 -0.77 1.80 19.46
C PRO A 127 0.54 1.29 20.08
N TYR A 128 0.56 0.08 20.63
CA TYR A 128 1.76 -0.55 21.20
C TYR A 128 2.50 -1.45 20.20
N LYS A 129 1.95 -1.70 19.01
CA LYS A 129 2.67 -2.42 17.95
C LYS A 129 3.70 -1.50 17.29
N SER A 130 4.89 -2.01 17.03
CA SER A 130 6.02 -1.23 16.48
C SER A 130 5.77 -0.71 15.07
N ASP A 131 4.91 -1.36 14.28
CA ASP A 131 4.58 -0.97 12.91
C ASP A 131 3.17 -0.39 12.77
N SER A 132 2.43 -0.23 13.87
CA SER A 132 1.10 0.37 13.82
C SER A 132 1.21 1.85 13.43
N PRO A 133 0.39 2.33 12.47
CA PRO A 133 0.30 3.76 12.16
C PRO A 133 -0.07 4.63 13.37
N ASN A 134 -0.81 4.07 14.34
CA ASN A 134 -1.24 4.77 15.54
C ASN A 134 -0.16 4.81 16.64
N ASN A 135 0.97 4.13 16.46
CA ASN A 135 2.10 4.23 17.37
C ASN A 135 2.93 5.47 17.00
N PRO A 136 3.04 6.50 17.88
CA PRO A 136 3.79 7.72 17.59
C PRO A 136 5.30 7.51 17.42
N TYR A 137 5.82 6.35 17.81
CA TYR A 137 7.22 5.96 17.63
C TYR A 137 7.35 4.79 16.63
N GLY A 138 6.24 4.37 16.03
CA GLY A 138 6.21 3.23 15.12
C GLY A 138 6.70 3.57 13.71
N THR A 139 7.12 2.54 12.99
CA THR A 139 7.51 2.67 11.57
C THR A 139 6.30 2.90 10.66
N GLY A 140 5.10 2.51 11.12
CA GLY A 140 3.88 2.55 10.32
C GLY A 140 3.81 1.48 9.23
N TRP A 141 2.80 1.60 8.39
CA TRP A 141 2.54 0.68 7.27
C TRP A 141 3.02 1.24 5.95
N LYS A 142 3.62 0.40 5.12
CA LYS A 142 4.10 0.78 3.79
C LYS A 142 2.93 1.10 2.88
N VAL A 143 3.07 2.18 2.12
CA VAL A 143 2.07 2.64 1.15
C VAL A 143 2.61 2.45 -0.27
N TYR A 144 1.83 1.79 -1.12
CA TYR A 144 2.18 1.56 -2.52
C TYR A 144 1.09 2.08 -3.46
N GLY A 145 1.49 2.90 -4.42
CA GLY A 145 0.67 3.33 -5.56
C GLY A 145 0.70 2.34 -6.73
N GLN A 146 -0.30 2.40 -7.60
CA GLN A 146 -0.39 1.68 -8.88
C GLN A 146 -0.61 2.67 -10.01
#